data_AF-A0A6L9QHG8-F1
#
_entry.id   AF-A0A6L9QHG8-F1
#
_cell.length_a   1.000
_cell.length_b   1.000
_cell.length_c   1.000
_cell.angle_alpha   90.00
_cell.angle_beta   90.00
_cell.angle_gamma   90.00
#
_symmetry.space_group_name_H-M   'P 1'
#
loop_
_entity.id
_entity.type
_entity.pdbx_description
1 polymer ?
#
loop_
_entity_poly.entity_id
_entity_poly.type
_entity_poly.pdbx_seq_one_letter_code
_entity_poly.pdbx_strand_id
1 'polypeptide(L)'
;AGTGPAELGGVPVADWPDACSLLTAPDLATARLDGYVTEPSRASAGPVRLPRPVSCTYEPRKKPEKKEKPKDKNKPEGGSASPTPTPTSSPTGSGSPKPSASPMEEAGPAVRGLTVSVRWVAETGEAASRMLDALQATQSQARRRRDIGADEAYEIGPTAGMIALRVGRYVVVVEANRPPGAAARIARSVAYRLHHPPRPS
;
A
#
# COMPACT_ATOMS: atom_id res chain seq x y z
N ALA A 1 -16.25 -4.09 26.60
CA ALA A 1 -14.85 -4.51 26.72
C ALA A 1 -14.72 -5.82 25.97
N GLY A 2 -14.31 -5.74 24.72
CA GLY A 2 -14.15 -6.92 23.89
C GLY A 2 -13.06 -7.85 24.40
N THR A 3 -13.11 -9.11 23.98
CA THR A 3 -12.19 -10.18 24.38
C THR A 3 -10.82 -10.12 23.69
N GLY A 4 -10.58 -9.10 22.87
CA GLY A 4 -9.32 -8.92 22.14
C GLY A 4 -8.25 -8.14 22.93
N PRO A 5 -7.04 -8.05 22.36
CA PRO A 5 -5.93 -7.32 22.96
C PRO A 5 -6.22 -5.83 23.12
N ALA A 6 -5.66 -5.21 24.16
CA ALA A 6 -5.83 -3.78 24.42
C ALA A 6 -5.26 -2.91 23.29
N GLU A 7 -4.21 -3.40 22.62
CA GLU A 7 -3.57 -2.79 21.46
C GLU A 7 -4.51 -2.67 20.26
N LEU A 8 -5.56 -3.51 20.22
CA LEU A 8 -6.62 -3.49 19.21
C LEU A 8 -7.92 -2.91 19.75
N GLY A 9 -7.87 -2.18 20.87
CA GLY A 9 -9.05 -1.61 21.51
C GLY A 9 -10.06 -2.65 22.00
N GLY A 10 -9.60 -3.86 22.34
CA GLY A 10 -10.46 -4.98 22.75
C GLY A 10 -11.07 -5.77 21.59
N VAL A 11 -10.76 -5.44 20.33
CA VAL A 11 -11.27 -6.17 19.17
C VAL A 11 -10.50 -7.48 18.97
N PRO A 12 -11.19 -8.64 18.86
CA PRO A 12 -10.55 -9.90 18.55
C PRO A 12 -9.75 -9.84 17.25
N VAL A 13 -8.57 -10.44 17.25
CA VAL A 13 -7.69 -10.52 16.07
C VAL A 13 -8.41 -11.15 14.85
N ALA A 14 -9.30 -12.11 15.09
CA ALA A 14 -10.10 -12.78 14.08
C ALA A 14 -11.21 -11.91 13.46
N ASP A 15 -11.50 -10.73 14.04
CA ASP A 15 -12.50 -9.80 13.51
C ASP A 15 -11.95 -8.86 12.43
N TRP A 16 -10.61 -8.77 12.31
CA TRP A 16 -9.94 -7.92 11.33
C TRP A 16 -10.02 -8.52 9.92
N PRO A 17 -10.76 -7.93 8.97
CA PRO A 17 -10.95 -8.50 7.65
C PRO A 17 -9.62 -8.55 6.87
N ASP A 18 -9.53 -9.50 5.96
CA ASP A 18 -8.44 -9.56 4.98
C ASP A 18 -8.65 -8.47 3.92
N ALA A 19 -7.76 -7.49 3.88
CA ALA A 19 -7.84 -6.37 2.94
C ALA A 19 -7.71 -6.80 1.46
N CYS A 20 -6.94 -7.86 1.18
CA CYS A 20 -6.83 -8.40 -0.17
C CYS A 20 -8.09 -9.15 -0.60
N SER A 21 -8.88 -9.66 0.34
CA SER A 21 -10.16 -10.30 0.04
C SER A 21 -11.31 -9.30 -0.14
N LEU A 22 -11.11 -8.02 0.17
CA LEU A 22 -12.13 -6.98 -0.02
C LEU A 22 -12.36 -6.60 -1.49
N LEU A 23 -11.43 -6.95 -2.37
CA LEU A 23 -11.55 -6.73 -3.81
C LEU A 23 -11.41 -8.03 -4.57
N THR A 24 -12.32 -8.24 -5.50
CA THR A 24 -12.27 -9.37 -6.42
C THR A 24 -11.74 -8.94 -7.79
N ALA A 25 -11.31 -9.88 -8.61
CA ALA A 25 -10.87 -9.56 -9.98
C ALA A 25 -11.93 -8.79 -10.80
N PRO A 26 -13.25 -9.09 -10.71
CA PRO A 26 -14.29 -8.26 -11.31
C PRO A 26 -14.33 -6.80 -10.82
N ASP A 27 -14.07 -6.56 -9.53
CA ASP A 27 -14.03 -5.21 -8.96
C ASP A 27 -12.87 -4.41 -9.57
N LEU A 28 -11.70 -5.04 -9.70
CA LEU A 28 -10.52 -4.45 -10.33
C LEU A 28 -10.76 -4.17 -11.82
N ALA A 29 -11.38 -5.10 -12.55
CA ALA A 29 -11.71 -4.90 -13.97
C ALA A 29 -12.67 -3.72 -14.18
N THR A 30 -13.68 -3.58 -13.32
CA THR A 30 -14.62 -2.43 -13.34
C THR A 30 -13.90 -1.09 -13.10
N ALA A 31 -12.81 -1.11 -12.32
CA ALA A 31 -11.95 0.04 -12.10
C ALA A 31 -10.91 0.29 -13.22
N ARG A 32 -10.86 -0.56 -14.25
CA ARG A 32 -9.83 -0.60 -15.31
C ARG A 32 -8.42 -0.89 -14.78
N LEU A 33 -8.36 -1.83 -13.84
CA LEU A 33 -7.15 -2.33 -13.20
C LEU A 33 -6.98 -3.84 -13.47
N ASP A 34 -7.54 -4.34 -14.57
CA ASP A 34 -7.32 -5.69 -15.07
C ASP A 34 -5.84 -5.88 -15.43
N GLY A 35 -5.17 -6.84 -14.81
CA GLY A 35 -3.73 -7.04 -14.96
C GLY A 35 -2.88 -6.48 -13.83
N TYR A 36 -3.49 -5.99 -12.75
CA TYR A 36 -2.78 -5.69 -11.52
C TYR A 36 -2.48 -6.97 -10.73
N VAL A 37 -1.39 -6.98 -9.97
CA VAL A 37 -1.02 -8.03 -9.02
C VAL A 37 -1.11 -7.51 -7.61
N THR A 38 -1.60 -8.36 -6.71
CA THR A 38 -1.74 -8.09 -5.28
C THR A 38 -0.46 -8.38 -4.53
N GLU A 39 -0.05 -7.43 -3.70
CA GLU A 39 0.98 -7.60 -2.70
C GLU A 39 0.36 -7.43 -1.30
N PRO A 40 0.10 -8.54 -0.58
CA PRO A 40 -0.48 -8.50 0.75
C PRO A 40 0.52 -7.99 1.78
N SER A 41 0.07 -7.10 2.67
CA SER A 41 0.86 -6.60 3.79
C SER A 41 0.15 -6.83 5.13
N ARG A 42 0.89 -7.42 6.07
CA ARG A 42 0.43 -7.69 7.43
C ARG A 42 0.89 -6.57 8.36
N ALA A 43 0.08 -6.28 9.37
CA ALA A 43 0.43 -5.33 10.42
C ALA A 43 0.61 -6.03 11.77
N SER A 44 1.30 -5.33 12.65
CA SER A 44 1.39 -5.66 14.08
C SER A 44 0.98 -4.43 14.89
N ALA A 45 0.27 -4.66 16.00
CA ALA A 45 -0.04 -3.63 16.99
C ALA A 45 0.64 -4.03 18.29
N GLY A 46 1.78 -3.38 18.60
CA GLY A 46 2.66 -3.83 19.68
C GLY A 46 3.11 -5.29 19.47
N PRO A 47 2.91 -6.19 20.45
CA PRO A 47 3.29 -7.59 20.32
C PRO A 47 2.31 -8.42 19.47
N VAL A 48 1.13 -7.88 19.15
CA VAL A 48 0.06 -8.63 18.47
C VAL A 48 0.27 -8.58 16.95
N ARG A 49 0.47 -9.75 16.34
CA ARG A 49 0.49 -9.90 14.88
C ARG A 49 -0.88 -10.28 14.35
N LEU A 50 -1.34 -9.57 13.32
CA LEU A 50 -2.59 -9.92 12.66
C LEU A 50 -2.36 -11.10 11.68
N PRO A 51 -3.22 -12.13 11.70
CA PRO A 51 -3.07 -13.33 10.89
C PRO A 51 -3.41 -13.08 9.42
N ARG A 52 -4.29 -12.11 9.16
CA ARG A 52 -4.74 -11.69 7.84
C ARG A 52 -4.06 -10.37 7.46
N PRO A 53 -3.75 -10.16 6.17
CA PRO A 53 -3.21 -8.89 5.71
C PRO A 53 -4.26 -7.79 5.87
N VAL A 54 -3.86 -6.66 6.48
CA VAL A 54 -4.72 -5.50 6.68
C VAL A 54 -4.49 -4.41 5.64
N SER A 55 -3.50 -4.59 4.77
CA SER A 55 -3.29 -3.75 3.61
C SER A 55 -3.00 -4.62 2.40
N CYS A 56 -3.50 -4.20 1.24
CA CYS A 56 -3.24 -4.83 -0.03
C CYS A 56 -2.87 -3.76 -1.06
N THR A 57 -1.65 -3.85 -1.58
CA THR A 57 -1.18 -2.99 -2.66
C THR A 57 -1.39 -3.72 -3.99
N TYR A 58 -1.83 -2.98 -5.00
CA TYR A 58 -2.08 -3.49 -6.34
C TYR A 58 -1.17 -2.72 -7.30
N GLU A 59 -0.28 -3.44 -7.98
CA GLU A 59 0.63 -2.88 -8.97
C GLU A 59 0.38 -3.45 -10.38
N PRO A 60 0.59 -2.66 -11.45
CA PRO A 60 0.56 -3.18 -12.81
C PRO A 60 1.60 -4.30 -12.98
N ARG A 61 1.22 -5.42 -13.61
CA ARG A 61 2.20 -6.45 -13.99
C ARG A 61 3.27 -5.84 -14.90
N LYS A 62 4.53 -5.87 -14.47
CA LYS A 62 5.68 -5.59 -15.36
C LYS A 62 5.66 -6.64 -16.47
N LYS A 63 5.61 -6.19 -17.75
CA LYS A 63 5.84 -7.10 -18.87
C LYS A 63 7.24 -7.68 -18.72
N PRO A 64 7.45 -8.99 -18.97
CA PRO A 64 8.79 -9.56 -18.94
C PRO A 64 9.64 -8.81 -19.96
N GLU A 65 10.71 -8.17 -19.50
CA GLU A 65 11.73 -7.62 -20.38
C GLU A 65 12.22 -8.78 -21.24
N LYS A 66 12.02 -8.67 -22.56
CA LYS A 66 12.62 -9.60 -23.51
C LYS A 66 14.12 -9.48 -23.28
N LYS A 67 14.73 -10.48 -22.63
CA LYS A 67 16.19 -10.63 -22.58
C LYS A 67 16.67 -10.60 -24.03
N GLU A 68 17.25 -9.48 -24.44
CA GLU A 68 18.01 -9.44 -25.69
C GLU A 68 19.09 -10.50 -25.55
N LYS A 69 19.07 -11.48 -26.45
CA LYS A 69 20.10 -12.52 -26.50
C LYS A 69 21.46 -11.82 -26.60
N PRO A 70 22.45 -12.21 -25.78
CA PRO A 70 23.80 -11.69 -25.94
C PRO A 70 24.27 -12.02 -27.36
N LYS A 71 24.61 -10.98 -28.14
CA LYS A 71 25.28 -11.13 -29.43
C LYS A 71 26.66 -11.72 -29.15
N ASP A 72 26.80 -13.00 -29.42
CA ASP A 72 28.09 -13.67 -29.65
C ASP A 72 28.93 -12.82 -30.61
N LYS A 73 30.08 -12.34 -30.13
CA LYS A 73 31.15 -11.76 -30.95
C LYS A 73 32.48 -12.35 -30.51
N ASN A 74 32.85 -13.48 -31.11
CA ASN A 74 34.22 -13.98 -31.11
C ASN A 74 34.92 -13.64 -32.45
N LYS A 75 35.79 -12.61 -32.41
CA LYS A 75 37.23 -12.46 -32.81
C LYS A 75 37.75 -13.17 -34.11
N PRO A 76 38.77 -12.67 -34.90
CA PRO A 76 40.10 -12.11 -34.50
C PRO A 76 40.75 -10.93 -35.29
N GLU A 77 41.63 -10.13 -34.63
CA GLU A 77 43.10 -9.87 -34.83
C GLU A 77 43.47 -8.93 -36.01
N GLY A 78 44.42 -7.98 -35.99
CA GLY A 78 45.46 -7.49 -35.06
C GLY A 78 45.84 -6.01 -35.42
N GLY A 79 46.78 -5.28 -34.83
CA GLY A 79 47.81 -5.51 -33.80
C GLY A 79 48.53 -4.18 -33.44
N SER A 80 49.53 -4.28 -32.55
CA SER A 80 50.57 -3.30 -32.15
C SER A 80 50.14 -2.00 -31.43
N ALA A 81 50.83 -1.47 -30.41
CA ALA A 81 51.96 -1.90 -29.58
C ALA A 81 52.01 -1.02 -28.31
N SER A 82 52.55 -1.55 -27.21
CA SER A 82 52.85 -0.88 -25.91
C SER A 82 54.15 -0.03 -26.02
N PRO A 83 54.51 0.90 -25.08
CA PRO A 83 54.92 0.50 -23.72
C PRO A 83 54.57 1.46 -22.55
N THR A 84 54.60 0.88 -21.35
CA THR A 84 54.59 1.51 -20.00
C THR A 84 55.96 2.15 -19.67
N PRO A 85 56.05 3.06 -18.66
CA PRO A 85 56.39 2.58 -17.30
C PRO A 85 55.71 3.34 -16.13
N THR A 86 55.57 2.63 -15.01
CA THR A 86 55.19 3.08 -13.65
C THR A 86 56.34 3.81 -12.94
N PRO A 87 56.09 4.61 -11.87
CA PRO A 87 56.32 4.06 -10.53
C PRO A 87 55.35 4.52 -9.41
N THR A 88 55.05 3.57 -8.53
CA THR A 88 55.06 3.59 -7.04
C THR A 88 54.68 4.88 -6.29
N SER A 89 53.66 4.80 -5.42
CA SER A 89 53.79 4.88 -3.95
C SER A 89 52.44 4.80 -3.23
N SER A 90 52.30 3.87 -2.29
CA SER A 90 51.37 3.95 -1.16
C SER A 90 52.14 4.44 0.08
N PRO A 91 51.46 5.08 1.05
CA PRO A 91 51.37 4.39 2.34
C PRO A 91 50.00 4.49 3.05
N THR A 92 49.82 3.50 3.90
CA THR A 92 48.77 3.21 4.90
C THR A 92 48.58 4.32 5.94
N GLY A 93 47.34 4.54 6.40
CA GLY A 93 47.04 5.30 7.62
C GLY A 93 45.58 5.15 8.10
N SER A 94 45.39 4.42 9.20
CA SER A 94 44.13 4.14 9.92
C SER A 94 43.36 5.38 10.43
N GLY A 95 42.03 5.29 10.48
CA GLY A 95 41.19 6.11 11.36
C GLY A 95 39.69 6.17 10.99
N SER A 96 38.86 5.31 11.56
CA SER A 96 37.38 5.50 11.70
C SER A 96 37.09 6.57 12.78
N PRO A 97 35.90 7.23 12.89
CA PRO A 97 34.57 6.76 12.48
C PRO A 97 33.60 7.79 11.83
N LYS A 98 32.50 7.19 11.35
CA LYS A 98 31.20 7.69 10.84
C LYS A 98 30.56 8.87 11.62
N PRO A 99 29.89 9.79 10.90
CA PRO A 99 28.45 10.05 11.13
C PRO A 99 27.71 9.99 9.78
N SER A 100 26.99 8.91 9.42
CA SER A 100 25.58 8.65 9.77
C SER A 100 24.67 9.88 9.75
N ALA A 101 24.71 10.63 8.65
CA ALA A 101 23.56 11.43 8.21
C ALA A 101 22.69 10.56 7.31
N SER A 102 21.67 9.93 7.89
CA SER A 102 20.52 9.44 7.11
C SER A 102 19.74 10.67 6.63
N PRO A 103 19.43 10.82 5.33
CA PRO A 103 18.27 11.59 4.95
C PRO A 103 17.04 10.73 5.27
N MET A 104 16.41 11.04 6.39
CA MET A 104 14.98 10.77 6.60
C MET A 104 14.27 12.04 6.14
N GLU A 105 13.56 11.97 5.01
CA GLU A 105 12.34 12.75 4.68
C GLU A 105 11.96 12.56 3.20
N GLU A 106 10.76 11.99 3.03
CA GLU A 106 9.78 12.28 2.00
C GLU A 106 10.21 12.44 0.53
N ALA A 107 10.21 11.31 -0.17
CA ALA A 107 9.46 11.19 -1.41
C ALA A 107 8.89 9.78 -1.44
N GLY A 108 7.65 9.61 -0.97
CA GLY A 108 6.93 8.36 -1.19
C GLY A 108 7.00 8.00 -2.67
N PRO A 109 7.23 6.72 -3.05
CA PRO A 109 7.24 6.37 -4.46
C PRO A 109 5.90 6.83 -5.03
N ALA A 110 5.93 7.56 -6.15
CA ALA A 110 4.72 7.90 -6.89
C ALA A 110 3.90 6.62 -7.03
N VAL A 111 2.83 6.48 -6.26
CA VAL A 111 2.07 5.23 -6.16
C VAL A 111 1.44 5.03 -7.54
N ARG A 112 2.12 4.27 -8.40
CA ARG A 112 1.60 3.78 -9.68
C ARG A 112 0.62 2.62 -9.43
N GLY A 113 -0.12 2.70 -8.33
CA GLY A 113 -0.80 1.58 -7.71
C GLY A 113 -2.06 2.00 -7.00
N LEU A 114 -2.86 0.99 -6.69
CA LEU A 114 -4.02 1.07 -5.82
C LEU A 114 -3.63 0.45 -4.48
N THR A 115 -4.01 1.06 -3.36
CA THR A 115 -3.86 0.47 -2.03
C THR A 115 -5.21 0.45 -1.34
N VAL A 116 -5.58 -0.70 -0.76
CA VAL A 116 -6.73 -0.81 0.15
C VAL A 116 -6.21 -1.24 1.51
N SER A 117 -6.52 -0.46 2.54
CA SER A 117 -6.08 -0.73 3.90
C SER A 117 -7.23 -0.65 4.90
N VAL A 118 -7.37 -1.68 5.73
CA VAL A 118 -8.25 -1.68 6.89
C VAL A 118 -7.49 -0.98 7.99
N ARG A 119 -7.82 0.29 8.24
CA ARG A 119 -7.07 1.15 9.16
C ARG A 119 -7.45 0.88 10.61
N TRP A 120 -8.74 0.70 10.87
CA TRP A 120 -9.27 0.38 12.19
C TRP A 120 -10.46 -0.57 12.11
N VAL A 121 -10.58 -1.40 13.14
CA VAL A 121 -11.81 -2.13 13.46
C VAL A 121 -12.20 -1.74 14.87
N ALA A 122 -13.42 -1.28 15.04
CA ALA A 122 -13.94 -0.86 16.33
C ALA A 122 -14.79 -1.95 16.99
N GLU A 123 -15.05 -1.83 18.28
CA GLU A 123 -16.04 -2.68 18.98
C GLU A 123 -17.46 -2.41 18.45
N THR A 124 -17.78 -1.14 18.10
CA THR A 124 -19.10 -0.72 17.61
C THR A 124 -19.01 0.22 16.42
N GLY A 125 -20.12 0.35 15.67
CA GLY A 125 -20.20 1.31 14.56
C GLY A 125 -20.02 2.77 14.99
N GLU A 126 -20.53 3.14 16.16
CA GLU A 126 -20.37 4.48 16.74
C GLU A 126 -18.90 4.77 17.12
N ALA A 127 -18.19 3.79 17.67
CA ALA A 127 -16.76 3.93 17.93
C ALA A 127 -15.96 4.09 16.63
N ALA A 128 -16.31 3.34 15.58
CA ALA A 128 -15.72 3.53 14.25
C ALA A 128 -16.04 4.90 13.66
N SER A 129 -17.26 5.42 13.86
CA SER A 129 -17.67 6.75 13.41
C SER A 129 -16.83 7.83 14.07
N ARG A 130 -16.65 7.78 15.40
CA ARG A 130 -15.78 8.71 16.13
C ARG A 130 -14.32 8.66 15.68
N MET A 131 -13.80 7.49 15.34
CA MET A 131 -12.43 7.36 14.80
C MET A 131 -12.30 7.98 13.41
N LEU A 132 -13.29 7.78 12.52
CA LEU A 132 -13.30 8.42 11.21
C LEU A 132 -13.47 9.94 11.34
N ASP A 133 -14.30 10.41 12.27
CA ASP A 133 -14.46 11.83 12.62
C ASP A 133 -13.16 12.46 13.08
N ALA A 134 -12.42 11.78 13.97
CA ALA A 134 -11.11 12.23 14.40
C ALA A 134 -10.12 12.28 13.22
N LEU A 135 -10.14 11.27 12.33
CA LEU A 135 -9.29 11.28 11.14
C LEU A 135 -9.59 12.51 10.27
N GLN A 136 -10.84 12.75 9.88
CA GLN A 136 -11.18 13.89 9.01
C GLN A 136 -10.84 15.24 9.65
N ALA A 137 -10.99 15.38 10.98
CA ALA A 137 -10.71 16.63 11.68
C ALA A 137 -9.22 17.01 11.63
N THR A 138 -8.33 16.04 11.42
CA THR A 138 -6.88 16.27 11.28
C THR A 138 -6.45 16.58 9.84
N GLN A 139 -7.34 16.43 8.86
CA GLN A 139 -7.00 16.65 7.46
C GLN A 139 -7.15 18.12 7.09
N SER A 140 -6.22 18.62 6.29
CA SER A 140 -6.29 19.99 5.76
C SER A 140 -7.51 20.18 4.84
N GLN A 141 -7.91 19.10 4.15
CA GLN A 141 -9.09 19.05 3.29
C GLN A 141 -9.76 17.69 3.44
N ALA A 142 -11.04 17.70 3.81
CA ALA A 142 -11.89 16.52 3.85
C ALA A 142 -13.25 16.86 3.26
N ARG A 143 -13.70 16.08 2.28
CA ARG A 143 -15.00 16.27 1.63
C ARG A 143 -15.85 15.04 1.79
N ARG A 144 -17.03 15.20 2.39
CA ARG A 144 -17.99 14.10 2.54
C ARG A 144 -18.48 13.62 1.17
N ARG A 145 -18.51 12.30 1.00
CA ARG A 145 -18.97 11.59 -0.20
C ARG A 145 -20.17 10.71 0.15
N ARG A 146 -21.31 10.98 -0.47
CA ARG A 146 -22.55 10.20 -0.26
C ARG A 146 -22.80 9.17 -1.38
N ASP A 147 -22.01 9.25 -2.45
CA ASP A 147 -22.11 8.41 -3.65
C ASP A 147 -21.39 7.06 -3.52
N ILE A 148 -20.72 6.80 -2.38
CA ILE A 148 -19.90 5.60 -2.16
C ILE A 148 -20.72 4.40 -1.65
N GLY A 149 -21.90 4.64 -1.07
CA GLY A 149 -22.72 3.56 -0.51
C GLY A 149 -22.15 2.93 0.78
N ALA A 150 -21.19 3.58 1.41
CA ALA A 150 -20.77 3.31 2.78
C ALA A 150 -21.63 4.12 3.77
N ASP A 151 -21.62 3.76 5.06
CA ASP A 151 -22.33 4.52 6.08
C ASP A 151 -21.80 5.97 6.15
N GLU A 152 -20.47 6.10 6.07
CA GLU A 152 -19.77 7.36 5.98
C GLU A 152 -18.58 7.23 5.04
N ALA A 153 -18.32 8.26 4.23
CA ALA A 153 -17.14 8.31 3.39
C ALA A 153 -16.67 9.75 3.21
N TYR A 154 -15.35 9.92 3.20
CA TYR A 154 -14.69 11.20 3.03
C TYR A 154 -13.56 11.03 2.02
N GLU A 155 -13.51 11.94 1.06
CA GLU A 155 -12.34 12.16 0.23
C GLU A 155 -11.38 13.05 1.01
N ILE A 156 -10.15 12.57 1.19
CA ILE A 156 -9.14 13.18 2.05
C ILE A 156 -8.00 13.73 1.18
N GLY A 157 -7.56 14.94 1.49
CA GLY A 157 -6.42 15.58 0.85
C GLY A 157 -6.78 16.41 -0.39
N PRO A 158 -5.80 17.10 -0.97
CA PRO A 158 -6.01 18.05 -2.06
C PRO A 158 -6.24 17.39 -3.43
N THR A 159 -5.87 16.13 -3.57
CA THR A 159 -5.99 15.37 -4.81
C THR A 159 -7.05 14.30 -4.68
N ALA A 160 -7.88 14.16 -5.72
CA ALA A 160 -8.80 13.04 -5.84
C ALA A 160 -7.99 11.75 -5.95
N GLY A 161 -7.96 10.97 -4.88
CA GLY A 161 -7.08 9.81 -4.80
C GLY A 161 -7.18 9.02 -3.51
N MET A 162 -7.48 9.67 -2.39
CA MET A 162 -7.64 8.99 -1.09
C MET A 162 -9.07 9.11 -0.58
N ILE A 163 -9.71 7.98 -0.29
CA ILE A 163 -11.04 7.89 0.29
C ILE A 163 -10.98 7.06 1.56
N ALA A 164 -11.33 7.67 2.69
CA ALA A 164 -11.61 6.95 3.93
C ALA A 164 -13.11 6.68 4.01
N LEU A 165 -13.49 5.44 4.28
CA LEU A 165 -14.89 5.05 4.44
C LEU A 165 -15.10 4.20 5.69
N ARG A 166 -16.29 4.31 6.27
CA ARG A 166 -16.78 3.47 7.36
C ARG A 166 -17.95 2.62 6.89
N VAL A 167 -17.89 1.33 7.21
CA VAL A 167 -18.99 0.38 7.02
C VAL A 167 -19.16 -0.43 8.29
N GLY A 168 -20.27 -0.23 8.99
CA GLY A 168 -20.47 -0.74 10.34
C GLY A 168 -19.32 -0.33 11.25
N ARG A 169 -18.60 -1.33 11.77
CA ARG A 169 -17.45 -1.18 12.67
C ARG A 169 -16.08 -1.06 11.97
N TYR A 170 -16.04 -1.13 10.65
CA TYR A 170 -14.80 -1.13 9.86
C TYR A 170 -14.50 0.25 9.32
N VAL A 171 -13.26 0.72 9.47
CA VAL A 171 -12.74 1.92 8.80
C VAL A 171 -11.66 1.51 7.80
N VAL A 172 -11.90 1.80 6.53
CA VAL A 172 -11.03 1.43 5.40
C VAL A 172 -10.57 2.67 4.68
N VAL A 173 -9.29 2.73 4.33
CA VAL A 173 -8.71 3.76 3.47
C VAL A 173 -8.36 3.14 2.12
N VAL A 174 -8.88 3.74 1.06
CA VAL A 174 -8.60 3.40 -0.34
C VAL A 174 -7.77 4.54 -0.94
N GLU A 175 -6.62 4.19 -1.49
CA GLU A 175 -5.76 5.13 -2.21
C GLU A 175 -5.61 4.65 -3.66
N ALA A 176 -6.04 5.46 -4.64
CA ALA A 176 -5.84 5.20 -6.05
C ALA A 176 -5.84 6.51 -6.86
N ASN A 177 -4.66 6.88 -7.37
CA ASN A 177 -4.47 8.13 -8.11
C ASN A 177 -4.82 8.00 -9.61
N ARG A 178 -4.85 6.78 -10.15
CA ARG A 178 -5.16 6.50 -11.56
C ARG A 178 -5.92 5.18 -11.74
N PRO A 179 -6.82 5.10 -12.74
CA PRO A 179 -7.38 6.22 -13.51
C PRO A 179 -8.26 7.15 -12.64
N PRO A 180 -8.57 8.39 -13.07
CA PRO A 180 -9.47 9.28 -12.31
C PRO A 180 -10.79 8.58 -11.96
N GLY A 181 -11.23 8.76 -10.71
CA GLY A 181 -12.40 8.08 -10.16
C GLY A 181 -12.20 6.60 -9.82
N ALA A 182 -10.99 6.04 -9.98
CA ALA A 182 -10.70 4.67 -9.55
C ALA A 182 -10.90 4.50 -8.04
N ALA A 183 -10.38 5.41 -7.22
CA ALA A 183 -10.59 5.37 -5.77
C ALA A 183 -12.08 5.27 -5.41
N ALA A 184 -12.95 6.07 -6.05
CA ALA A 184 -14.39 6.03 -5.80
C ALA A 184 -15.07 4.74 -6.30
N ARG A 185 -14.66 4.18 -7.44
CA ARG A 185 -15.15 2.87 -7.91
C ARG A 185 -14.75 1.75 -6.95
N ILE A 186 -13.49 1.74 -6.54
CA ILE A 186 -12.95 0.76 -5.61
C ILE A 186 -13.60 0.89 -4.23
N ALA A 187 -13.74 2.10 -3.71
CA ALA A 187 -14.42 2.35 -2.44
C ALA A 187 -15.87 1.84 -2.45
N ARG A 188 -16.60 1.99 -3.57
CA ARG A 188 -17.93 1.40 -3.75
C ARG A 188 -17.92 -0.13 -3.67
N SER A 189 -16.98 -0.77 -4.36
CA SER A 189 -16.82 -2.24 -4.29
C SER A 189 -16.49 -2.70 -2.87
N VAL A 190 -15.57 -2.02 -2.18
CA VAL A 190 -15.23 -2.33 -0.77
C VAL A 190 -16.46 -2.17 0.12
N ALA A 191 -17.21 -1.07 -0.03
CA ALA A 191 -18.41 -0.83 0.75
C ALA A 191 -19.45 -1.94 0.54
N TYR A 192 -19.72 -2.29 -0.72
CA TYR A 192 -20.63 -3.37 -1.07
C TYR A 192 -20.23 -4.71 -0.44
N ARG A 193 -18.94 -5.08 -0.48
CA ARG A 193 -18.42 -6.33 0.09
C ARG A 193 -18.52 -6.38 1.61
N LEU A 194 -18.27 -5.25 2.28
CA LEU A 194 -18.39 -5.17 3.74
C LEU A 194 -19.85 -5.22 4.22
N HIS A 195 -20.80 -4.69 3.43
CA HIS A 195 -22.23 -4.86 3.70
C HIS A 195 -22.74 -6.28 3.41
N HIS A 196 -22.08 -7.00 2.49
CA HIS A 196 -22.46 -8.36 2.07
C HIS A 196 -21.28 -9.33 2.28
N PRO A 197 -20.88 -9.58 3.54
CA PRO A 197 -19.76 -10.47 3.80
C PRO A 197 -20.06 -11.86 3.23
N PRO A 198 -19.07 -12.53 2.61
CA PRO A 198 -19.26 -13.89 2.16
C PRO A 198 -19.67 -14.75 3.35
N ARG A 199 -20.76 -15.52 3.20
CA ARG A 199 -21.22 -16.41 4.26
C ARG A 199 -20.10 -17.40 4.59
N PRO A 200 -19.77 -17.62 5.87
CA PRO A 200 -18.87 -18.70 6.25
C PRO A 200 -19.47 -20.01 5.73
N SER A 201 -18.69 -20.74 4.95
CA SER A 201 -19.03 -22.08 4.45
C SER A 201 -18.74 -23.13 5.53
#